data_AF-F8FEW6-F1
#
_entry.id   AF-F8FEW6-F1
#
_cell.length_a   1.000
_cell.length_b   1.000
_cell.length_c   1.000
_cell.angle_alpha   90.00
_cell.angle_beta   90.00
_cell.angle_gamma   90.00
#
_symmetry.space_group_name_H-M   'P 1'
#
loop_
_entity.id
_entity.type
_entity.pdbx_description
1 polymer ?
#
loop_
_entity_poly.entity_id
_entity_poly.type
_entity_poly.pdbx_seq_one_letter_code
_entity_poly.pdbx_strand_id
1 'polypeptide(L)'
;MEQEAGEKRTGLPPVVDSRSRLLLLGSMPGEASLRAQMYYGHPRNAFWPLLYGLLDGGEPSPVYAERLQFALSRGVALWDVLRECERKGSLDAAIRKAEANDFRAFFAAYPGITHVFFNGSAAAQHFHRQAAPQVEGLPLSFGTLPSSSPARAISLEAKLEGWQPVREAWLESQRG
;
A
#
# COMPACT_ATOMS: atom_id res chain seq x y z
N MET A 1 -17.40 -19.24 -26.47
CA MET A 1 -16.53 -19.39 -25.29
C MET A 1 -16.87 -18.24 -24.37
N GLU A 2 -17.79 -18.46 -23.43
CA GLU A 2 -18.13 -17.46 -22.41
C GLU A 2 -16.87 -17.17 -21.60
N GLN A 3 -16.36 -15.95 -21.70
CA GLN A 3 -15.36 -15.48 -20.75
C GLN A 3 -16.10 -15.33 -19.42
N GLU A 4 -15.88 -16.26 -18.49
CA GLU A 4 -16.34 -16.11 -17.11
C GLU A 4 -15.86 -14.75 -16.60
N ALA A 5 -16.80 -13.82 -16.39
CA ALA A 5 -16.50 -12.51 -15.85
C ALA A 5 -15.87 -12.67 -14.45
N GLY A 6 -14.76 -11.98 -14.20
CA GLY A 6 -14.18 -11.96 -12.85
C GLY A 6 -15.14 -11.31 -11.86
N GLU A 7 -15.15 -11.78 -10.61
CA GLU A 7 -15.97 -11.16 -9.57
C GLU A 7 -15.56 -9.71 -9.33
N LYS A 8 -16.54 -8.82 -9.14
CA LYS A 8 -16.30 -7.43 -8.74
C LYS A 8 -15.70 -7.43 -7.33
N ARG A 9 -14.60 -6.69 -7.17
CA ARG A 9 -13.86 -6.49 -5.93
C ARG A 9 -13.82 -4.99 -5.63
N THR A 10 -14.07 -4.63 -4.39
CA THR A 10 -13.95 -3.26 -3.89
C THR A 10 -12.80 -3.22 -2.89
N GLY A 11 -11.96 -2.19 -2.98
CA GLY A 11 -10.83 -1.96 -2.10
C GLY A 11 -11.26 -1.61 -0.68
N LEU A 12 -10.27 -1.48 0.20
CA LEU A 12 -10.47 -1.06 1.59
C LEU A 12 -10.40 0.48 1.69
N PRO A 13 -11.05 1.09 2.70
CA PRO A 13 -10.89 2.52 2.98
C PRO A 13 -9.46 2.83 3.44
N PRO A 14 -8.94 4.03 3.16
CA PRO A 14 -7.58 4.39 3.56
C PRO A 14 -7.45 4.40 5.08
N VAL A 15 -6.31 3.92 5.58
CA VAL A 15 -5.89 4.11 6.97
C VAL A 15 -4.95 5.30 6.99
N VAL A 16 -5.42 6.45 7.50
CA VAL A 16 -4.70 7.73 7.41
C VAL A 16 -5.16 8.67 8.53
N ASP A 17 -4.29 9.58 8.96
CA ASP A 17 -4.63 10.71 9.83
C ASP A 17 -3.85 11.97 9.41
N SER A 18 -4.09 13.10 10.09
CA SER A 18 -3.43 14.38 9.78
C SER A 18 -1.92 14.41 10.06
N ARG A 19 -1.40 13.44 10.81
CA ARG A 19 0.04 13.28 11.10
C ARG A 19 0.74 12.44 10.06
N SER A 20 0.01 11.82 9.14
CA SER A 20 0.58 11.02 8.07
C SER A 20 1.48 11.88 7.17
N ARG A 21 2.65 11.33 6.83
CA ARG A 21 3.69 11.94 5.98
C ARG A 21 4.09 11.01 4.84
N LEU A 22 4.03 9.71 5.09
CA LEU A 22 4.29 8.65 4.14
C LEU A 22 2.97 7.94 3.82
N LEU A 23 2.77 7.56 2.55
CA LEU A 23 1.67 6.73 2.09
C LEU A 23 2.21 5.49 1.40
N LEU A 24 1.84 4.31 1.91
CA LEU A 24 2.17 3.02 1.30
C LEU A 24 0.97 2.51 0.49
N LEU A 25 1.17 2.32 -0.82
CA LEU A 25 0.14 1.91 -1.77
C LEU A 25 0.33 0.47 -2.24
N GLY A 26 -0.64 -0.39 -1.94
CA GLY A 26 -0.82 -1.65 -2.66
C GLY A 26 -1.50 -1.44 -4.03
N SER A 27 -1.56 -2.48 -4.86
CA SER A 27 -2.30 -2.45 -6.13
C SER A 27 -3.80 -2.60 -5.86
N MET A 28 -4.19 -3.76 -5.35
CA MET A 28 -5.53 -4.12 -4.92
C MET A 28 -5.43 -5.16 -3.80
N PRO A 29 -6.21 -5.06 -2.70
CA PRO A 29 -6.17 -6.04 -1.63
C PRO A 29 -6.36 -7.46 -2.17
N GLY A 30 -5.50 -8.39 -1.72
CA GLY A 30 -5.68 -9.81 -2.02
C GLY A 30 -6.95 -10.37 -1.38
N GLU A 31 -7.39 -11.56 -1.78
CA GLU A 31 -8.63 -12.14 -1.25
C GLU A 31 -8.62 -12.33 0.27
N ALA A 32 -7.49 -12.73 0.86
CA ALA A 32 -7.37 -12.87 2.31
C ALA A 32 -7.55 -11.52 3.02
N SER A 33 -7.00 -10.45 2.45
CA SER A 33 -7.17 -9.08 2.95
C SER A 33 -8.62 -8.62 2.85
N LEU A 34 -9.29 -8.89 1.71
CA LEU A 34 -10.70 -8.55 1.52
C LEU A 34 -11.61 -9.33 2.46
N ARG A 35 -11.41 -10.65 2.62
CA ARG A 35 -12.20 -11.47 3.54
C ARG A 35 -12.04 -11.03 4.99
N ALA A 36 -10.82 -10.68 5.39
CA ALA A 36 -10.54 -10.22 6.74
C ALA A 36 -10.90 -8.74 6.98
N GLN A 37 -11.14 -7.97 5.93
CA GLN A 37 -11.18 -6.50 5.97
C GLN A 37 -9.91 -5.90 6.60
N MET A 38 -8.75 -6.45 6.21
CA MET A 38 -7.45 -6.09 6.75
C MET A 38 -6.41 -5.87 5.64
N TYR A 39 -5.74 -4.72 5.68
CA TYR A 39 -4.52 -4.51 4.92
C TYR A 39 -3.49 -5.60 5.23
N TYR A 40 -2.99 -6.22 4.16
CA TYR A 40 -1.98 -7.29 4.22
C TYR A 40 -2.38 -8.45 5.16
N GLY A 41 -3.66 -8.85 5.16
CA GLY A 41 -4.22 -9.87 6.05
C GLY A 41 -3.79 -11.31 5.78
N HIS A 42 -3.04 -11.59 4.71
CA HIS A 42 -2.52 -12.93 4.45
C HIS A 42 -1.33 -13.24 5.40
N PRO A 43 -1.33 -14.36 6.16
CA PRO A 43 -0.30 -14.64 7.18
C PRO A 43 1.14 -14.66 6.68
N ARG A 44 1.36 -15.10 5.43
CA ARG A 44 2.69 -15.09 4.78
C ARG A 44 3.05 -13.75 4.12
N ASN A 45 2.25 -12.69 4.26
CA ASN A 45 2.59 -11.38 3.73
C ASN A 45 3.62 -10.70 4.65
N ALA A 46 4.75 -10.30 4.08
CA ALA A 46 5.86 -9.75 4.84
C ALA A 46 5.67 -8.27 5.23
N PHE A 47 4.55 -7.63 4.86
CA PHE A 47 4.36 -6.19 5.07
C PHE A 47 4.53 -5.77 6.52
N TRP A 48 3.85 -6.44 7.44
CA TRP A 48 3.90 -6.06 8.86
C TRP A 48 5.29 -6.27 9.48
N PRO A 49 5.96 -7.43 9.28
CA PRO A 49 7.37 -7.58 9.65
C PRO A 49 8.29 -6.51 9.08
N LEU A 50 8.12 -6.15 7.80
CA LEU A 50 8.92 -5.11 7.15
C LEU A 50 8.70 -3.76 7.83
N LEU A 51 7.44 -3.35 8.00
CA LEU A 51 7.11 -2.05 8.58
C LEU A 51 7.61 -1.91 10.01
N TYR A 52 7.41 -2.94 10.84
CA TYR A 52 7.90 -2.94 12.22
C TYR A 52 9.43 -2.95 12.31
N GLY A 53 10.10 -3.74 11.45
CA GLY A 53 11.55 -3.79 11.41
C GLY A 53 12.20 -2.49 10.94
N LEU A 54 11.56 -1.76 10.03
CA LEU A 54 12.09 -0.49 9.50
C LEU A 54 11.88 0.69 10.44
N LEU A 55 10.80 0.68 11.21
CA LEU A 55 10.31 1.83 11.99
C LEU A 55 10.40 1.60 13.51
N ASP A 56 11.43 0.84 13.92
CA ASP A 56 11.79 0.57 15.31
C ASP A 56 10.60 0.06 16.15
N GLY A 57 9.85 -0.90 15.60
CA GLY A 57 8.67 -1.51 16.22
C GLY A 57 8.89 -2.89 16.82
N GLY A 58 9.98 -3.59 16.46
CA GLY A 58 10.23 -4.97 16.90
C GLY A 58 9.33 -5.98 16.18
N GLU A 59 8.64 -6.84 16.92
CA GLU A 59 7.72 -7.83 16.34
C GLU A 59 6.32 -7.24 16.10
N PRO A 60 5.65 -7.55 14.97
CA PRO A 60 4.29 -7.11 14.72
C PRO A 60 3.31 -7.62 15.78
N SER A 61 2.43 -6.73 16.26
CA SER A 61 1.36 -7.13 17.18
C SER A 61 0.44 -8.17 16.53
N PRO A 62 -0.01 -9.20 17.27
CA PRO A 62 -1.04 -10.11 16.80
C PRO A 62 -2.40 -9.41 16.61
N VAL A 63 -2.62 -8.27 17.25
CA VAL A 63 -3.86 -7.49 17.17
C VAL A 63 -3.79 -6.54 15.96
N TYR A 64 -4.72 -6.67 15.02
CA TYR A 64 -4.72 -5.84 13.80
C TYR A 64 -4.85 -4.35 14.09
N ALA A 65 -5.71 -3.96 15.03
CA ALA A 65 -5.88 -2.57 15.41
C ALA A 65 -4.58 -1.93 15.93
N GLU A 66 -3.78 -2.68 16.69
CA GLU A 66 -2.48 -2.21 17.19
C GLU A 66 -1.47 -2.04 16.06
N ARG A 67 -1.50 -2.91 15.03
CA ARG A 67 -0.68 -2.74 13.82
C ARG A 67 -1.03 -1.48 13.05
N LEU A 68 -2.32 -1.14 12.95
CA LEU A 68 -2.75 0.13 12.35
C LEU A 68 -2.31 1.33 13.19
N GLN A 69 -2.49 1.27 14.51
CA GLN A 69 -2.05 2.31 15.44
C GLN A 69 -0.53 2.53 15.37
N PHE A 70 0.25 1.45 15.25
CA PHE A 70 1.68 1.54 15.04
C PHE A 70 2.02 2.27 13.73
N ALA A 71 1.40 1.90 12.61
CA ALA A 71 1.63 2.59 11.33
C ALA A 71 1.32 4.10 11.44
N LEU A 72 0.15 4.44 11.98
CA LEU A 72 -0.28 5.83 12.14
C LEU A 72 0.61 6.61 13.13
N SER A 73 1.06 5.99 14.22
CA SER A 73 1.97 6.64 15.18
C SER A 73 3.35 6.93 14.60
N ARG A 74 3.73 6.22 13.52
CA ARG A 74 4.92 6.49 12.72
C ARG A 74 4.66 7.41 11.52
N GLY A 75 3.45 7.97 11.40
CA GLY A 75 3.09 8.86 10.29
C GLY A 75 2.94 8.13 8.95
N VAL A 76 2.65 6.82 8.97
CA VAL A 76 2.48 5.99 7.78
C VAL A 76 1.00 5.72 7.54
N ALA A 77 0.50 6.22 6.41
CA ALA A 77 -0.81 5.90 5.87
C ALA A 77 -0.75 4.67 4.96
N LEU A 78 -1.86 3.92 4.91
CA LEU A 78 -2.03 2.73 4.07
C LEU A 78 -3.22 2.90 3.15
N TRP A 79 -3.04 2.57 1.87
CA TRP A 79 -4.15 2.45 0.95
C TRP A 79 -3.79 1.53 -0.23
N ASP A 80 -4.67 1.47 -1.23
CA ASP A 80 -4.40 0.83 -2.49
C ASP A 80 -4.68 1.81 -3.64
N VAL A 81 -4.06 1.55 -4.79
CA VAL A 81 -4.32 2.36 -5.98
C VAL A 81 -5.73 2.15 -6.49
N LEU A 82 -6.20 0.90 -6.51
CA LEU A 82 -7.48 0.55 -7.10
C LEU A 82 -8.62 0.60 -6.07
N ARG A 83 -9.65 1.37 -6.40
CA ARG A 83 -10.93 1.43 -5.68
C ARG A 83 -11.77 0.20 -5.97
N GLU A 84 -11.84 -0.19 -7.23
CA GLU A 84 -12.61 -1.33 -7.68
C GLU A 84 -11.99 -1.99 -8.91
N CYS A 85 -12.22 -3.30 -9.07
CA CYS A 85 -11.88 -4.04 -10.27
C CYS A 85 -12.72 -5.32 -10.41
N GLU A 86 -12.64 -5.95 -11.58
CA GLU A 86 -13.02 -7.35 -11.78
C GLU A 86 -11.76 -8.20 -11.69
N ARG A 87 -11.73 -9.20 -10.80
CA ARG A 87 -10.56 -10.10 -10.67
C ARG A 87 -10.97 -11.52 -10.30
N LYS A 88 -10.54 -12.48 -11.12
CA LYS A 88 -10.55 -13.91 -10.77
C LYS A 88 -9.30 -14.26 -9.97
N GLY A 89 -9.47 -14.82 -8.77
CA GLY A 89 -8.36 -15.11 -7.87
C GLY A 89 -7.69 -13.86 -7.28
N SER A 90 -6.44 -14.02 -6.84
CA SER A 90 -5.65 -12.96 -6.20
C SER A 90 -4.52 -12.38 -7.07
N LEU A 91 -4.37 -12.82 -8.32
CA LEU A 91 -3.26 -12.40 -9.18
C LEU A 91 -3.58 -11.08 -9.88
N ASP A 92 -2.67 -10.10 -9.79
CA ASP A 92 -2.84 -8.80 -10.46
C ASP A 92 -2.97 -8.92 -11.98
N ALA A 93 -2.35 -9.93 -12.60
CA ALA A 93 -2.48 -10.21 -14.04
C ALA A 93 -3.94 -10.49 -14.47
N ALA A 94 -4.81 -10.88 -13.54
CA ALA A 94 -6.23 -11.14 -13.78
C ALA A 94 -7.13 -9.91 -13.55
N ILE A 95 -6.58 -8.76 -13.17
CA ILE A 95 -7.33 -7.52 -12.96
C ILE A 95 -7.86 -6.99 -14.30
N ARG A 96 -9.17 -6.72 -14.35
CA ARG A 96 -9.88 -6.09 -15.47
C ARG A 96 -10.79 -4.98 -14.93
N LYS A 97 -11.20 -4.06 -15.81
CA LYS A 97 -12.09 -2.92 -15.50
C LYS A 97 -11.71 -2.22 -14.18
N ALA A 98 -10.43 -1.90 -14.04
CA ALA A 98 -9.90 -1.32 -12.82
C ALA A 98 -10.17 0.18 -12.77
N GLU A 99 -10.66 0.65 -11.64
CA GLU A 99 -10.83 2.08 -11.34
C GLU A 99 -9.92 2.47 -10.19
N ALA A 100 -9.18 3.56 -10.35
CA ALA A 100 -8.34 4.10 -9.30
C ALA A 100 -9.19 4.82 -8.23
N ASN A 101 -8.64 4.88 -7.02
CA ASN A 101 -9.13 5.78 -5.99
C ASN A 101 -8.97 7.26 -6.39
N ASP A 102 -9.74 8.14 -5.74
CA ASP A 102 -9.65 9.59 -5.93
C ASP A 102 -8.46 10.15 -5.14
N PHE A 103 -7.31 10.19 -5.80
CA PHE A 103 -6.08 10.70 -5.21
C PHE A 103 -6.10 12.23 -5.09
N ARG A 104 -6.81 12.95 -5.96
CA ARG A 104 -6.94 14.41 -5.84
C ARG A 104 -7.63 14.78 -4.53
N ALA A 105 -8.79 14.20 -4.25
CA ALA A 105 -9.51 14.45 -3.01
C ALA A 105 -8.70 13.98 -1.78
N PHE A 106 -8.03 12.83 -1.90
CA PHE A 106 -7.19 12.31 -0.82
C PHE A 106 -6.05 13.26 -0.44
N PHE A 107 -5.23 13.71 -1.39
CA PHE A 107 -4.13 14.62 -1.09
C PHE A 107 -4.58 16.02 -0.70
N ALA A 108 -5.76 16.47 -1.16
CA ALA A 108 -6.37 17.71 -0.67
C ALA A 108 -6.78 17.60 0.82
N ALA A 109 -7.27 16.43 1.25
CA ALA A 109 -7.62 16.17 2.65
C ALA A 109 -6.39 15.96 3.55
N TYR A 110 -5.30 15.40 3.00
CA TYR A 110 -4.08 15.07 3.74
C TYR A 110 -2.82 15.69 3.09
N PRO A 111 -2.71 17.03 3.06
CA PRO A 111 -1.60 17.72 2.37
C PRO A 111 -0.24 17.53 3.03
N GLY A 112 -0.20 16.98 4.27
CA GLY A 112 1.05 16.64 4.95
C GLY A 112 1.75 15.41 4.36
N ILE A 113 1.07 14.60 3.55
CA ILE A 113 1.69 13.45 2.89
C ILE A 113 2.54 13.96 1.73
N THR A 114 3.84 13.71 1.81
CA THR A 114 4.83 14.13 0.82
C THR A 114 5.55 12.96 0.16
N HIS A 115 5.45 11.76 0.75
CA HIS A 115 6.12 10.56 0.25
C HIS A 115 5.11 9.47 -0.08
N VAL A 116 5.17 8.92 -1.29
CA VAL A 116 4.30 7.85 -1.75
C VAL A 116 5.16 6.67 -2.19
N PHE A 117 4.98 5.53 -1.54
CA PHE A 117 5.68 4.31 -1.91
C PHE A 117 4.73 3.24 -2.43
N PHE A 118 5.03 2.69 -3.60
CA PHE A 118 4.30 1.60 -4.21
C PHE A 118 4.84 0.25 -3.74
N ASN A 119 3.99 -0.56 -3.11
CA ASN A 119 4.31 -1.93 -2.73
C ASN A 119 4.21 -2.86 -3.95
N GLY A 120 5.29 -2.89 -4.74
CA GLY A 120 5.40 -3.66 -5.96
C GLY A 120 5.09 -2.86 -7.24
N SER A 121 5.63 -3.34 -8.36
CA SER A 121 5.53 -2.68 -9.66
C SER A 121 4.10 -2.56 -10.19
N ALA A 122 3.20 -3.48 -9.81
CA ALA A 122 1.81 -3.43 -10.23
C ALA A 122 1.10 -2.18 -9.69
N ALA A 123 1.32 -1.85 -8.41
CA ALA A 123 0.77 -0.64 -7.81
C ALA A 123 1.27 0.62 -8.56
N ALA A 124 2.58 0.73 -8.78
CA ALA A 124 3.16 1.85 -9.54
C ALA A 124 2.55 1.96 -10.96
N GLN A 125 2.41 0.85 -11.68
CA GLN A 125 1.84 0.84 -13.04
C GLN A 125 0.38 1.30 -13.06
N HIS A 126 -0.45 0.82 -12.13
CA HIS A 126 -1.83 1.26 -12.01
C HIS A 126 -1.90 2.76 -11.68
N PHE A 127 -1.05 3.22 -10.76
CA PHE A 127 -1.04 4.63 -10.35
C PHE A 127 -0.66 5.54 -11.51
N HIS A 128 0.44 5.24 -12.19
CA HIS A 128 0.89 6.04 -13.34
C HIS A 128 -0.14 6.07 -14.47
N ARG A 129 -0.87 4.98 -14.69
CA ARG A 129 -1.88 4.91 -15.75
C ARG A 129 -3.16 5.67 -15.41
N GLN A 130 -3.58 5.68 -14.15
CA GLN A 130 -4.95 6.08 -13.78
C GLN A 130 -5.05 7.25 -12.79
N ALA A 131 -3.99 7.49 -12.02
CA ALA A 131 -3.99 8.45 -10.90
C ALA A 131 -2.93 9.56 -11.03
N ALA A 132 -1.84 9.36 -11.78
CA ALA A 132 -0.78 10.36 -11.92
C ALA A 132 -1.28 11.76 -12.35
N PRO A 133 -2.21 11.92 -13.32
CA PRO A 133 -2.75 13.23 -13.67
C PRO A 133 -3.53 13.93 -12.54
N GLN A 134 -4.00 13.17 -11.54
CA GLN A 134 -4.77 13.74 -10.43
C GLN A 134 -3.89 14.48 -9.42
N VAL A 135 -2.58 14.18 -9.42
CA VAL A 135 -1.61 14.65 -8.43
C VAL A 135 -0.49 15.50 -9.05
N GLU A 136 -0.62 15.82 -10.33
CA GLU A 136 0.32 16.67 -11.04
C GLU A 136 0.43 18.05 -10.35
N GLY A 137 1.66 18.52 -10.13
CA GLY A 137 1.95 19.78 -9.43
C GLY A 137 1.96 19.69 -7.90
N LEU A 138 1.60 18.55 -7.30
CA LEU A 138 1.79 18.34 -5.87
C LEU A 138 3.27 18.02 -5.56
N PRO A 139 3.82 18.48 -4.42
CA PRO A 139 5.20 18.21 -4.02
C PRO A 139 5.35 16.79 -3.46
N LEU A 140 5.09 15.79 -4.29
CA LEU A 140 5.13 14.37 -3.91
C LEU A 140 6.40 13.70 -4.43
N SER A 141 7.09 12.99 -3.54
CA SER A 141 8.18 12.08 -3.85
C SER A 141 7.63 10.67 -4.00
N PHE A 142 7.97 9.99 -5.10
CA PHE A 142 7.50 8.63 -5.39
C PHE A 142 8.63 7.61 -5.33
N GLY A 143 8.37 6.44 -4.74
CA GLY A 143 9.28 5.29 -4.74
C GLY A 143 8.57 3.98 -5.03
N THR A 144 9.22 3.04 -5.72
CA THR A 144 8.67 1.69 -5.93
C THR A 144 9.47 0.67 -5.13
N LEU A 145 8.79 -0.05 -4.26
CA LEU A 145 9.38 -1.05 -3.36
C LEU A 145 9.21 -2.47 -3.93
N PRO A 146 10.06 -3.44 -3.54
CA PRO A 146 9.77 -4.85 -3.74
C PRO A 146 8.43 -5.23 -3.11
N SER A 147 7.67 -6.09 -3.78
CA SER A 147 6.38 -6.52 -3.23
C SER A 147 6.54 -7.29 -1.92
N SER A 148 5.74 -6.95 -0.91
CA SER A 148 5.68 -7.66 0.38
C SER A 148 4.98 -9.03 0.27
N SER A 149 4.29 -9.31 -0.84
CA SER A 149 3.58 -10.55 -1.10
C SER A 149 4.48 -11.80 -1.04
N PRO A 150 3.94 -12.97 -0.65
CA PRO A 150 4.68 -14.24 -0.72
C PRO A 150 4.88 -14.75 -2.16
N ALA A 151 4.28 -14.12 -3.17
CA ALA A 151 4.35 -14.57 -4.56
C ALA A 151 5.79 -14.55 -5.15
N ARG A 152 6.70 -13.78 -4.55
CA ARG A 152 8.13 -13.81 -4.89
C ARG A 152 8.92 -14.45 -3.74
N ALA A 153 9.68 -15.49 -4.04
CA ALA A 153 10.56 -16.19 -3.10
C ALA A 153 11.84 -15.37 -2.84
N ILE A 154 11.69 -14.23 -2.18
CA ILE A 154 12.78 -13.36 -1.72
C ILE A 154 12.76 -13.40 -0.18
N SER A 155 13.93 -13.45 0.44
CA SER A 155 14.06 -13.45 1.91
C SER A 155 13.55 -12.15 2.52
N LEU A 156 13.25 -12.17 3.81
CA LEU A 156 12.79 -10.97 4.51
C LEU A 156 13.90 -9.89 4.54
N GLU A 157 15.15 -10.32 4.70
CA GLU A 157 16.34 -9.46 4.76
C GLU A 157 16.52 -8.71 3.43
N ALA A 158 16.44 -9.40 2.30
CA ALA A 158 16.53 -8.77 0.98
C ALA A 158 15.34 -7.84 0.70
N LYS A 159 14.16 -8.14 1.26
CA LYS A 159 13.02 -7.20 1.21
C LYS A 159 13.27 -5.96 2.08
N LEU A 160 13.85 -6.12 3.27
CA LEU A 160 14.20 -4.99 4.15
C LEU A 160 15.18 -4.02 3.47
N GLU A 161 16.20 -4.54 2.79
CA GLU A 161 17.13 -3.73 2.00
C GLU A 161 16.41 -2.88 0.95
N GLY A 162 15.54 -3.50 0.15
CA GLY A 162 14.77 -2.78 -0.86
C GLY A 162 13.68 -1.84 -0.29
N TRP A 163 13.40 -1.92 1.00
CA TRP A 163 12.46 -1.04 1.70
C TRP A 163 13.14 0.10 2.49
N GLN A 164 14.47 0.18 2.50
CA GLN A 164 15.20 1.26 3.19
C GLN A 164 14.78 2.68 2.81
N PRO A 165 14.38 2.99 1.56
CA PRO A 165 13.85 4.32 1.23
C PRO A 165 12.66 4.76 2.10
N VAL A 166 11.86 3.82 2.61
CA VAL A 166 10.77 4.12 3.56
C VAL A 166 11.34 4.61 4.89
N ARG A 167 12.41 3.99 5.38
CA ARG A 167 13.07 4.39 6.63
C ARG A 167 13.73 5.75 6.50
N GLU A 168 14.38 6.02 5.37
CA GLU A 168 15.00 7.31 5.09
C GLU A 168 13.97 8.45 5.08
N ALA A 169 12.87 8.27 4.33
CA ALA A 169 11.77 9.23 4.29
C ALA A 169 11.09 9.39 5.66
N TRP A 170 10.94 8.30 6.43
CA TRP A 170 10.41 8.37 7.78
C TRP A 170 11.31 9.22 8.67
N LEU A 171 12.61 8.96 8.72
CA LEU A 171 13.57 9.73 9.51
C LEU A 171 13.60 11.21 9.10
N GLU A 172 13.47 11.52 7.81
CA GLU A 172 13.33 12.89 7.31
C GLU A 172 12.07 13.56 7.84
N SER A 173 10.94 12.86 7.80
CA SER A 173 9.66 13.37 8.28
C SER A 173 9.63 13.68 9.78
N GLN A 174 10.55 13.09 10.57
CA GLN A 174 10.68 13.34 12.01
C GLN A 174 11.56 14.56 12.34
N ARG A 175 12.33 15.10 11.37
CA ARG A 175 13.24 16.23 11.59
C ARG A 175 12.59 17.61 11.39
N GLY A 176 11.32 17.64 10.99
CA GLY A 176 10.53 18.85 10.74
C GLY A 176 9.65 19.25 11.90
#